data_AF-B4FMJ9-F1
#
_entry.id   AF-B4FMJ9-F1
#
_cell.length_a   1.000
_cell.length_b   1.000
_cell.length_c   1.000
_cell.angle_alpha   90.00
_cell.angle_beta   90.00
_cell.angle_gamma   90.00
#
_symmetry.space_group_name_H-M   'P 1'
#
loop_
_entity.id
_entity.type
_entity.pdbx_description
1 polymer ?
#
loop_
_entity_poly.entity_id
_entity_poly.type
_entity_poly.pdbx_seq_one_letter_code
_entity_poly.pdbx_strand_id
1 'polypeptide(L)'
;MLGHRQLHRQTSKDKISAALRTVWERRIVSVRSRQKVLQIWSNSIAEAAKNGGHGQDMLGWDSYERIKSEMVSTFLWIKERGRMVKKLERAVAKIAAKRLQVVRRREEQATRMKKLKPDCQTLLQNADRQPARVVVSARPKLKERLAKWHGRKKELETVISSRARKRGLRNPPRRQMAAESLEALSTSAAGAP
;
A
#
# COMPACT_ATOMS: atom_id res chain seq x y z
N MET A 1 -54.07 -55.92 38.98
CA MET A 1 -53.96 -55.02 40.14
C MET A 1 -52.72 -55.39 40.93
N LEU A 2 -51.78 -54.47 41.13
CA LEU A 2 -50.56 -54.73 41.91
C LEU A 2 -50.95 -54.93 43.39
N GLY A 3 -50.54 -56.04 44.00
CA GLY A 3 -50.83 -56.31 45.41
C GLY A 3 -50.22 -55.25 46.33
N HIS A 4 -50.85 -55.04 47.50
CA HIS A 4 -50.48 -54.02 48.48
C HIS A 4 -48.98 -54.00 48.82
N ARG A 5 -48.36 -55.18 48.95
CA ARG A 5 -46.92 -55.35 49.21
C ARG A 5 -46.03 -54.81 48.08
N GLN A 6 -46.47 -54.96 46.82
CA GLN A 6 -45.74 -54.49 45.65
C GLN A 6 -45.77 -52.96 45.56
N LEU A 7 -46.93 -52.34 45.87
CA LEU A 7 -47.08 -50.88 45.93
C LEU A 7 -46.23 -50.26 47.04
N HIS A 8 -46.19 -50.88 48.23
CA HIS A 8 -45.34 -50.44 49.32
C HIS A 8 -43.84 -50.50 48.95
N ARG A 9 -43.42 -51.57 48.26
CA ARG A 9 -42.04 -51.69 47.75
C ARG A 9 -41.73 -50.63 46.69
N GLN A 10 -42.65 -50.35 45.77
CA GLN A 10 -42.45 -49.37 44.71
C GLN A 10 -42.37 -47.94 45.28
N THR A 11 -43.30 -47.56 46.14
CA THR A 11 -43.27 -46.25 46.81
C THR A 11 -42.00 -46.03 47.63
N SER A 12 -41.47 -47.06 48.28
CA SER A 12 -40.19 -46.99 48.99
C SER A 12 -39.01 -46.79 48.02
N LYS A 13 -38.99 -47.50 46.89
CA LYS A 13 -37.98 -47.31 45.84
C LYS A 13 -38.03 -45.91 45.23
N ASP A 14 -39.24 -45.39 44.99
CA ASP A 14 -39.43 -44.06 44.41
C ASP A 14 -38.95 -42.96 45.36
N LYS A 15 -39.24 -43.10 46.67
CA LYS A 15 -38.73 -42.19 47.71
C LYS A 15 -37.20 -42.19 47.78
N ILE A 16 -36.56 -43.36 47.76
CA ILE A 16 -35.10 -43.48 47.76
C ILE A 16 -34.52 -42.88 46.47
N SER A 17 -35.14 -43.15 45.32
CA SER A 17 -34.70 -42.62 44.03
C SER A 17 -34.82 -41.10 43.98
N ALA A 18 -35.93 -40.54 44.47
CA ALA A 18 -36.14 -39.10 44.56
C ALA A 18 -35.09 -38.45 45.49
N ALA A 19 -34.86 -39.01 46.68
CA ALA A 19 -33.85 -38.51 47.60
C ALA A 19 -32.45 -38.51 46.95
N LEU A 20 -32.06 -39.60 46.28
CA LEU A 20 -30.79 -39.65 45.56
C LEU A 20 -30.71 -38.58 44.46
N ARG A 21 -31.74 -38.42 43.63
CA ARG A 21 -31.76 -37.37 42.59
C ARG A 21 -31.52 -35.99 43.19
N THR A 22 -32.20 -35.64 44.29
CA THR A 22 -31.99 -34.33 44.94
C THR A 22 -30.56 -34.14 45.44
N VAL A 23 -29.91 -35.19 45.97
CA VAL A 23 -28.51 -35.12 46.42
C VAL A 23 -27.57 -34.95 45.22
N TRP A 24 -27.78 -35.70 44.15
CA TRP A 24 -26.98 -35.60 42.93
C TRP A 24 -27.14 -34.23 42.25
N GLU A 25 -28.35 -33.71 42.14
CA GLU A 25 -28.63 -32.37 41.61
C GLU A 25 -27.89 -31.29 42.39
N ARG A 26 -27.99 -31.31 43.73
CA ARG A 26 -27.25 -30.39 44.60
C ARG A 26 -25.73 -30.49 44.39
N ARG A 27 -25.21 -31.72 44.26
CA ARG A 27 -23.79 -31.95 44.03
C ARG A 27 -23.33 -31.41 42.68
N ILE A 28 -24.10 -31.64 41.61
CA ILE A 28 -23.80 -31.13 40.27
C ILE A 28 -23.75 -29.60 40.27
N VAL A 29 -24.73 -28.94 40.90
CA VAL A 29 -24.76 -27.48 41.02
C VAL A 29 -23.56 -26.97 41.83
N SER A 30 -23.21 -27.62 42.93
CA SER A 30 -22.05 -27.26 43.76
C SER A 30 -20.72 -27.40 42.99
N VAL A 31 -20.54 -28.49 42.24
CA VAL A 31 -19.33 -28.68 41.42
C VAL A 31 -19.27 -27.64 40.30
N ARG A 32 -20.37 -27.42 39.57
CA ARG A 32 -20.42 -26.44 38.47
C ARG A 32 -20.17 -25.02 38.97
N SER A 33 -20.74 -24.63 40.11
CA SER A 33 -20.53 -23.29 40.68
C SER A 33 -19.07 -23.08 41.08
N ARG A 34 -18.44 -24.05 41.76
CA ARG A 34 -17.00 -24.01 42.07
C ARG A 34 -16.13 -23.89 40.81
N GLN A 35 -16.43 -24.67 39.78
CA GLN A 35 -15.72 -24.62 38.51
C GLN A 35 -15.87 -23.26 37.82
N LYS A 36 -17.08 -22.68 37.82
CA LYS A 36 -17.31 -21.33 37.29
C LYS A 36 -16.53 -20.26 38.04
N VAL A 37 -16.46 -20.34 39.37
CA VAL A 37 -15.67 -19.40 40.18
C VAL A 37 -14.19 -19.48 39.81
N LEU A 38 -13.63 -20.70 39.71
CA LEU A 38 -12.24 -20.90 39.29
C LEU A 38 -11.98 -20.38 37.88
N GLN A 39 -12.92 -20.60 36.96
CA GLN A 39 -12.80 -20.12 35.58
C GLN A 39 -12.85 -18.58 35.51
N ILE A 40 -13.75 -17.94 36.26
CA ILE A 40 -13.82 -16.47 36.34
C ILE A 40 -12.53 -15.93 36.94
N TRP A 41 -12.03 -16.54 38.01
CA TRP A 41 -10.78 -16.14 38.65
C TRP A 41 -9.58 -16.27 37.70
N SER A 42 -9.43 -17.42 37.02
CA SER A 42 -8.35 -17.61 36.05
C SER A 42 -8.43 -16.61 34.90
N ASN A 43 -9.63 -16.34 34.39
CA ASN A 43 -9.84 -15.38 33.32
C ASN A 43 -9.49 -13.96 33.78
N SER A 44 -9.88 -13.58 35.01
CA SER A 44 -9.54 -12.25 35.55
C SER A 44 -8.03 -12.03 35.66
N ILE A 45 -7.28 -13.07 36.04
CA ILE A 45 -5.82 -13.00 36.10
C ILE A 45 -5.24 -12.90 34.68
N ALA A 46 -5.72 -13.72 33.75
CA ALA A 46 -5.26 -13.70 32.36
C ALA A 46 -5.53 -12.33 31.70
N GLU A 47 -6.69 -11.73 31.94
CA GLU A 47 -7.03 -10.40 31.45
C GLU A 47 -6.18 -9.31 32.10
N ALA A 48 -5.98 -9.35 33.42
CA ALA A 48 -5.10 -8.41 34.11
C ALA A 48 -3.65 -8.51 33.61
N ALA A 49 -3.15 -9.72 33.39
CA ALA A 49 -1.81 -9.96 32.84
C ALA A 49 -1.69 -9.52 31.37
N LYS A 50 -2.77 -9.61 30.58
CA LYS A 50 -2.82 -9.12 29.20
C LYS A 50 -2.88 -7.60 29.13
N ASN A 51 -3.73 -6.98 29.94
CA ASN A 51 -3.95 -5.53 29.87
C ASN A 51 -2.84 -4.75 30.57
N GLY A 52 -2.11 -5.38 31.50
CA GLY A 52 -1.09 -4.71 32.32
C GLY A 52 -1.70 -3.82 33.40
N GLY A 53 -0.84 -3.26 34.24
CA GLY A 53 -1.23 -2.26 35.23
C GLY A 53 -1.55 -0.90 34.60
N HIS A 54 -1.97 0.07 35.44
CA HIS A 54 -2.23 1.42 34.96
C HIS A 54 -0.95 2.06 34.39
N GLY A 55 -0.96 2.42 33.10
CA GLY A 55 0.20 2.98 32.40
C GLY A 55 1.15 1.95 31.77
N GLN A 56 0.81 0.65 31.79
CA GLN A 56 1.51 -0.37 31.01
C GLN A 56 0.80 -0.66 29.69
N ASP A 57 1.58 -0.94 28.65
CA ASP A 57 1.04 -1.34 27.34
C ASP A 57 0.45 -2.75 27.41
N MET A 58 -0.63 -2.98 26.67
CA MET A 58 -1.23 -4.31 26.56
C MET A 58 -0.20 -5.31 26.00
N LEU A 59 0.04 -6.39 26.74
CA LEU A 59 0.91 -7.48 26.32
C LEU A 59 0.15 -8.39 25.35
N GLY A 60 0.50 -8.31 24.07
CA GLY A 60 -0.01 -9.22 23.05
C GLY A 60 0.69 -10.57 23.12
N TRP A 61 0.23 -11.47 24.00
CA TRP A 61 0.79 -12.83 24.14
C TRP A 61 0.76 -13.64 22.82
N ASP A 62 -0.21 -13.35 21.94
CA ASP A 62 -0.34 -13.97 20.60
C ASP A 62 0.26 -13.12 19.47
N SER A 63 1.04 -12.07 19.80
CA SER A 63 1.59 -11.14 18.79
C SER A 63 2.74 -11.73 17.98
N TYR A 64 3.19 -12.94 18.27
CA TYR A 64 4.34 -13.56 17.62
C TYR A 64 4.22 -13.57 16.09
N GLU A 65 3.09 -14.04 15.56
CA GLU A 65 2.87 -14.09 14.11
C GLU A 65 2.74 -12.69 13.48
N ARG A 66 2.25 -11.71 14.26
CA ARG A 66 2.17 -10.31 13.82
C ARG A 66 3.57 -9.71 13.70
N ILE A 67 4.40 -9.85 14.73
CA ILE A 67 5.79 -9.37 14.74
C ILE A 67 6.59 -10.02 13.62
N LYS A 68 6.42 -11.34 13.42
CA LYS A 68 7.08 -12.08 12.35
C LYS A 68 6.70 -11.54 10.96
N SER A 69 5.41 -11.26 10.75
CA SER A 69 4.90 -10.69 9.49
C SER A 69 5.40 -9.26 9.24
N GLU A 70 5.43 -8.42 10.29
CA GLU A 70 6.00 -7.07 10.24
C GLU A 70 7.51 -7.11 9.91
N MET A 71 8.25 -8.05 10.49
CA MET A 71 9.68 -8.26 10.24
C MET A 71 9.96 -8.69 8.79
N VAL A 72 9.19 -9.63 8.25
CA VAL A 72 9.30 -10.04 6.84
C VAL A 72 9.00 -8.87 5.90
N SER A 73 7.94 -8.10 6.20
CA SER A 73 7.52 -6.96 5.40
C SER A 73 8.58 -5.84 5.38
N THR A 74 9.12 -5.49 6.54
CA THR A 74 10.20 -4.49 6.67
C THR A 74 11.47 -4.93 5.96
N PHE A 75 11.86 -6.21 6.08
CA PHE A 75 13.01 -6.75 5.36
C PHE A 75 12.85 -6.63 3.83
N LEU A 76 11.69 -7.01 3.30
CA LEU A 76 11.40 -6.90 1.86
C LEU A 76 11.43 -5.43 1.40
N TRP A 77 10.87 -4.52 2.18
CA TRP A 77 10.88 -3.08 1.90
C TRP A 77 12.29 -2.50 1.85
N ILE A 78 13.14 -2.83 2.83
CA ILE A 78 14.55 -2.39 2.87
C ILE A 78 15.29 -2.91 1.64
N LYS A 79 15.09 -4.18 1.28
CA LYS A 79 15.69 -4.79 0.10
C LYS A 79 15.26 -4.08 -1.19
N GLU A 80 13.98 -3.75 -1.34
CA GLU A 80 13.49 -3.02 -2.51
C GLU A 80 14.06 -1.61 -2.58
N ARG A 81 14.06 -0.87 -1.47
CA ARG A 81 14.68 0.47 -1.42
C ARG A 81 16.16 0.41 -1.80
N GLY A 82 16.90 -0.58 -1.32
CA GLY A 82 18.30 -0.79 -1.71
C GLY A 82 18.47 -1.00 -3.22
N ARG A 83 17.56 -1.74 -3.87
CA ARG A 83 17.56 -1.91 -5.33
C ARG A 83 17.28 -0.60 -6.06
N MET A 84 16.31 0.18 -5.59
CA MET A 84 15.96 1.47 -6.19
C MET A 84 17.10 2.48 -6.05
N VAL A 85 17.72 2.58 -4.87
CA VAL A 85 18.87 3.46 -4.62
C VAL A 85 20.03 3.11 -5.54
N LYS A 86 20.40 1.83 -5.65
CA LYS A 86 21.47 1.40 -6.57
C LYS A 86 21.17 1.75 -8.04
N LYS A 87 19.91 1.68 -8.47
CA LYS A 87 19.50 2.10 -9.83
C LYS A 87 19.67 3.61 -10.01
N LEU A 88 19.26 4.41 -9.02
CA LEU A 88 19.40 5.87 -9.03
C LEU A 88 20.87 6.28 -9.03
N GLU A 89 21.71 5.68 -8.17
CA GLU A 89 23.16 5.92 -8.14
C GLU A 89 23.80 5.65 -9.50
N ARG A 90 23.46 4.53 -10.14
CA ARG A 90 23.94 4.21 -11.50
C ARG A 90 23.49 5.25 -12.53
N ALA A 91 22.26 5.75 -12.43
CA ALA A 91 21.75 6.79 -13.32
C ALA A 91 22.48 8.13 -13.10
N VAL A 92 22.67 8.53 -11.84
CA VAL A 92 23.41 9.73 -11.45
C VAL A 92 24.86 9.65 -11.93
N ALA A 93 25.54 8.52 -11.72
CA ALA A 93 26.90 8.30 -12.20
C ALA A 93 27.00 8.41 -13.72
N LYS A 94 26.04 7.85 -14.47
CA LYS A 94 25.98 8.01 -15.94
C LYS A 94 25.81 9.47 -16.37
N ILE A 95 24.96 10.22 -15.67
CA ILE A 95 24.75 11.65 -15.96
C ILE A 95 26.03 12.45 -15.67
N ALA A 96 26.66 12.20 -14.51
CA ALA A 96 27.91 12.84 -14.12
C ALA A 96 29.04 12.54 -15.12
N ALA A 97 29.19 11.28 -15.54
CA ALA A 97 30.19 10.88 -16.53
C ALA A 97 29.97 11.57 -17.90
N LYS A 98 28.72 11.65 -18.37
CA LYS A 98 28.39 12.38 -19.61
C LYS A 98 28.72 13.87 -19.49
N ARG A 99 28.39 14.50 -18.35
CA ARG A 99 28.74 15.91 -18.11
C ARG A 99 30.25 16.13 -18.10
N LEU A 100 31.01 15.26 -17.43
CA LEU A 100 32.47 15.32 -17.40
C LEU A 100 33.07 15.15 -18.80
N GLN A 101 32.55 14.23 -19.61
CA GLN A 101 33.00 14.03 -20.99
C GLN A 101 32.75 15.27 -21.86
N VAL A 102 31.61 15.94 -21.70
CA VAL A 102 31.31 17.20 -22.41
C VAL A 102 32.27 18.31 -21.99
N VAL A 103 32.59 18.43 -20.70
CA VAL A 103 33.56 19.41 -20.20
C VAL A 103 34.95 19.14 -20.80
N ARG A 104 35.44 17.89 -20.73
CA ARG A 104 36.73 17.50 -21.32
C ARG A 104 36.80 17.81 -22.81
N ARG A 105 35.77 17.47 -23.58
CA ARG A 105 35.73 17.78 -25.03
C ARG A 105 35.76 19.29 -25.31
N ARG A 106 35.13 20.11 -24.46
CA ARG A 106 35.18 21.58 -24.59
C ARG A 106 36.56 22.13 -24.28
N GLU A 107 37.25 21.59 -23.28
CA GLU A 107 38.63 21.96 -22.95
C GLU A 107 39.62 21.54 -24.03
N GLU A 108 39.47 20.33 -24.58
CA GLU A 108 40.25 19.85 -25.73
C GLU A 108 40.05 20.74 -26.97
N GLN A 109 38.81 21.17 -27.24
CA GLN A 109 38.55 22.12 -28.33
C GLN A 109 39.12 23.52 -28.04
N ALA A 110 39.00 24.02 -26.82
CA ALA A 110 39.54 25.32 -26.43
C ALA A 110 41.08 25.35 -26.48
N THR A 111 41.74 24.27 -26.08
CA THR A 111 43.21 24.14 -26.17
C THR A 111 43.68 24.00 -27.62
N ARG A 112 42.96 23.26 -28.47
CA ARG A 112 43.23 23.22 -29.93
C ARG A 112 43.06 24.58 -30.58
N MET A 113 42.02 25.34 -30.23
CA MET A 113 41.81 26.71 -30.73
C MET A 113 42.89 27.69 -30.25
N LYS A 114 43.41 27.52 -29.02
CA LYS A 114 44.55 28.30 -28.51
C LYS A 114 45.86 27.94 -29.21
N LYS A 115 46.11 26.66 -29.55
CA LYS A 115 47.30 26.23 -30.31
C LYS A 115 47.27 26.65 -31.79
N LEU A 116 46.09 26.79 -32.38
CA LEU A 116 45.90 27.34 -33.73
C LEU A 116 45.94 28.89 -33.77
N LYS A 117 46.04 29.56 -32.62
CA LYS A 117 46.28 31.00 -32.50
C LYS A 117 47.46 31.31 -31.57
N PRO A 118 48.72 31.07 -31.98
CA PRO A 118 49.85 31.75 -31.36
C PRO A 118 49.94 33.23 -31.76
N ASP A 119 49.47 33.58 -32.96
CA ASP A 119 49.80 34.87 -33.61
C ASP A 119 48.73 35.97 -33.48
N CYS A 120 47.62 35.74 -32.78
CA CYS A 120 46.57 36.76 -32.65
C CYS A 120 46.66 37.59 -31.36
N GLN A 121 47.59 37.30 -30.45
CA GLN A 121 47.74 38.07 -29.22
C GLN A 121 48.57 39.36 -29.41
N THR A 122 49.30 39.47 -30.52
CA THR A 122 50.05 40.67 -30.93
C THR A 122 49.25 41.64 -31.81
N LEU A 123 48.05 41.28 -32.28
CA LEU A 123 47.26 42.10 -33.23
C LEU A 123 45.99 42.73 -32.63
N LEU A 124 45.86 42.82 -31.31
CA LEU A 124 44.68 43.37 -30.63
C LEU A 124 44.92 44.73 -29.94
N GLN A 125 46.03 45.40 -30.25
CA GLN A 125 46.26 46.79 -29.81
C GLN A 125 45.99 47.84 -30.90
N ASN A 126 45.81 47.45 -32.16
CA ASN A 126 45.68 48.41 -33.27
C ASN A 126 44.49 48.07 -34.17
N ALA A 127 43.28 48.51 -33.81
CA ALA A 127 42.17 48.62 -34.77
C ALA A 127 41.03 49.51 -34.25
N ASP A 128 41.34 50.74 -33.84
CA ASP A 128 40.38 51.84 -33.95
C ASP A 128 40.35 52.29 -35.42
N ARG A 129 39.47 51.68 -36.24
CA ARG A 129 38.86 52.30 -37.44
C ARG A 129 37.84 51.39 -38.13
N GLN A 130 36.57 51.68 -37.84
CA GLN A 130 35.38 51.60 -38.72
C GLN A 130 34.85 50.20 -39.16
N PRO A 131 33.53 50.07 -39.41
CA PRO A 131 32.78 48.85 -39.18
C PRO A 131 32.42 48.15 -40.50
N ALA A 132 32.84 46.89 -40.63
CA ALA A 132 32.50 46.03 -41.75
C ALA A 132 31.44 44.99 -41.34
N ARG A 133 30.19 45.33 -41.66
CA ARG A 133 29.01 44.48 -41.95
C ARG A 133 29.04 43.04 -41.41
N VAL A 134 28.35 42.85 -40.29
CA VAL A 134 27.96 41.54 -39.75
C VAL A 134 26.85 40.93 -40.61
N VAL A 135 27.15 39.84 -41.32
CA VAL A 135 26.13 38.96 -41.91
C VAL A 135 25.43 38.23 -40.77
N VAL A 136 24.26 38.74 -40.37
CA VAL A 136 23.40 38.12 -39.35
C VAL A 136 22.75 36.88 -39.95
N SER A 137 23.22 35.69 -39.55
CA SER A 137 22.53 34.44 -39.86
C SER A 137 21.09 34.48 -39.31
N ALA A 138 20.10 34.21 -40.17
CA ALA A 138 18.67 34.26 -39.87
C ALA A 138 18.20 33.12 -38.94
N ARG A 139 18.72 33.06 -37.70
CA ARG A 139 18.19 32.20 -36.63
C ARG A 139 17.15 32.99 -35.82
N PRO A 140 15.89 32.53 -35.74
CA PRO A 140 14.87 33.21 -34.98
C PRO A 140 15.23 33.21 -33.49
N LYS A 141 15.19 34.40 -32.89
CA LYS A 141 15.57 34.63 -31.49
C LYS A 141 14.68 33.77 -30.57
N LEU A 142 15.22 33.37 -29.42
CA LEU A 142 14.57 32.47 -28.45
C LEU A 142 13.11 32.82 -28.14
N LYS A 143 12.79 34.12 -28.04
CA LYS A 143 11.43 34.61 -27.80
C LYS A 143 10.44 34.19 -28.90
N GLU A 144 10.87 34.20 -30.16
CA GLU A 144 10.05 33.79 -31.30
C GLU A 144 9.82 32.26 -31.31
N ARG A 145 10.82 31.49 -30.85
CA ARG A 145 10.68 30.04 -30.67
C ARG A 145 9.69 29.70 -29.54
N LEU A 146 9.68 30.46 -28.45
CA LEU A 146 8.70 30.29 -27.38
C LEU A 146 7.28 30.62 -27.86
N ALA A 147 7.10 31.72 -28.59
CA ALA A 147 5.79 32.11 -29.12
C ALA A 147 5.19 31.01 -30.03
N LYS A 148 6.02 30.40 -30.90
CA LYS A 148 5.61 29.26 -31.75
C LYS A 148 5.20 28.03 -30.92
N TRP A 149 5.86 27.78 -29.80
CA TRP A 149 5.51 26.69 -28.89
C TRP A 149 4.16 26.93 -28.20
N HIS A 150 3.91 28.15 -27.72
CA HIS A 150 2.63 28.50 -27.11
C HIS A 150 1.47 28.42 -28.11
N GLY A 151 1.68 28.81 -29.37
CA GLY A 151 0.68 28.65 -30.44
C GLY A 151 0.34 27.18 -30.71
N ARG A 152 1.37 26.35 -30.95
CA ARG A 152 1.17 24.90 -31.20
C ARG A 152 0.51 24.17 -30.03
N LYS A 153 0.80 24.58 -28.79
CA LYS A 153 0.16 24.00 -27.61
C LYS A 153 -1.36 24.26 -27.61
N LYS A 154 -1.78 25.49 -27.93
CA LYS A 154 -3.20 25.84 -28.03
C LYS A 154 -3.91 25.08 -29.16
N GLU A 155 -3.27 24.92 -30.31
CA GLU A 155 -3.79 24.13 -31.43
C GLU A 155 -3.99 22.65 -31.05
N LEU A 156 -3.07 22.07 -30.28
CA LEU A 156 -3.23 20.70 -29.80
C LEU A 156 -4.37 20.57 -28.79
N GLU A 157 -4.53 21.54 -27.88
CA GLU A 157 -5.66 21.57 -26.94
C GLU A 157 -7.01 21.72 -27.65
N THR A 158 -7.10 22.52 -28.72
CA THR A 158 -8.32 22.63 -29.53
C THR A 158 -8.61 21.35 -30.33
N VAL A 159 -7.58 20.69 -30.87
CA VAL A 159 -7.72 19.39 -31.55
C VAL A 159 -8.14 18.29 -30.57
N ILE A 160 -7.58 18.26 -29.37
CA ILE A 160 -7.95 17.29 -28.33
C ILE A 160 -9.39 17.55 -27.87
N SER A 161 -9.78 18.81 -27.65
CA SER A 161 -11.13 19.18 -27.24
C SER A 161 -12.18 18.85 -28.30
N SER A 162 -11.88 19.07 -29.58
CA SER A 162 -12.78 18.71 -30.69
C SER A 162 -12.88 17.19 -30.89
N ARG A 163 -11.78 16.46 -30.66
CA ARG A 163 -11.78 14.98 -30.68
C ARG A 163 -12.57 14.38 -29.52
N ALA A 164 -12.51 14.99 -28.33
CA ALA A 164 -13.30 14.60 -27.16
C ALA A 164 -14.81 14.76 -27.42
N ARG A 165 -15.25 15.88 -28.03
CA ARG A 165 -16.65 16.09 -28.43
C ARG A 165 -17.12 15.08 -29.47
N LYS A 166 -16.28 14.70 -30.45
CA LYS A 166 -16.61 13.66 -31.45
C LYS A 166 -16.72 12.26 -30.84
N ARG A 167 -15.97 11.94 -29.78
CA ARG A 167 -16.05 10.64 -29.10
C ARG A 167 -17.25 10.50 -28.15
N GLY A 168 -17.83 11.61 -27.68
CA GLY A 168 -19.07 11.60 -26.89
C GLY A 168 -20.34 11.26 -27.68
N LEU A 169 -20.29 11.22 -29.01
CA LEU A 169 -21.45 10.90 -29.88
C LEU A 169 -21.50 9.47 -30.42
N ARG A 170 -20.57 8.59 -30.06
CA ARG A 170 -20.62 7.16 -30.42
C ARG A 170 -20.84 6.30 -29.18
N ASN A 171 -22.10 6.01 -28.87
CA ASN A 171 -22.45 4.93 -27.97
C ASN A 171 -21.96 3.59 -28.56
N PRO A 172 -21.30 2.71 -27.79
CA PRO A 172 -20.96 1.37 -28.25
C PRO A 172 -22.21 0.47 -28.30
N PRO A 173 -22.27 -0.53 -29.21
CA PRO A 173 -23.38 -1.47 -29.26
C PRO A 173 -23.36 -2.39 -28.03
N ARG A 174 -24.52 -2.45 -27.36
CA ARG A 174 -24.82 -3.27 -26.20
C ARG A 174 -24.78 -4.75 -26.60
N ARG A 175 -23.66 -5.45 -26.31
CA ARG A 175 -23.60 -6.91 -26.40
C ARG A 175 -24.09 -7.51 -25.10
N GLN A 176 -25.24 -8.20 -25.18
CA GLN A 176 -25.73 -9.14 -24.18
C GLN A 176 -24.76 -10.32 -24.09
N MET A 177 -24.36 -10.72 -22.87
CA MET A 177 -23.99 -12.10 -22.55
C MET A 177 -24.13 -12.33 -21.04
N ALA A 178 -24.98 -13.31 -20.71
CA ALA A 178 -24.95 -14.23 -19.58
C ALA A 178 -24.57 -13.69 -18.19
N ALA A 179 -25.60 -13.36 -17.40
CA ALA A 179 -25.54 -13.55 -15.96
C ALA A 179 -25.83 -15.04 -15.69
N GLU A 180 -24.77 -15.82 -15.51
CA GLU A 180 -24.86 -17.14 -14.91
C GLU A 180 -25.29 -16.97 -13.45
N SER A 181 -26.50 -17.45 -13.16
CA SER A 181 -27.03 -17.65 -11.82
C SER A 181 -26.22 -18.72 -11.09
N LEU A 182 -25.30 -18.30 -10.24
CA LEU A 182 -24.87 -19.04 -9.06
C LEU A 182 -24.75 -18.04 -7.92
N GLU A 183 -25.75 -18.07 -7.03
CA GLU A 183 -25.77 -17.65 -5.62
C GLU A 183 -27.26 -17.41 -5.26
N ALA A 184 -28.05 -18.48 -5.37
CA ALA A 184 -29.37 -18.58 -4.78
C ALA A 184 -29.41 -19.86 -3.95
N LEU A 185 -28.61 -19.91 -2.88
CA LEU A 185 -28.68 -20.92 -1.82
C LEU A 185 -27.82 -20.47 -0.64
N SER A 186 -28.29 -19.47 0.13
CA SER A 186 -28.10 -19.37 1.59
C SER A 186 -28.63 -18.04 2.16
N THR A 187 -29.95 -17.85 2.13
CA THR A 187 -30.64 -16.98 3.10
C THR A 187 -32.14 -17.32 3.07
N SER A 188 -32.51 -18.42 3.72
CA SER A 188 -33.87 -18.62 4.23
C SER A 188 -33.85 -19.74 5.26
N ALA A 189 -33.40 -19.41 6.46
CA ALA A 189 -33.63 -20.21 7.67
C ALA A 189 -33.72 -19.24 8.85
N ALA A 190 -34.77 -18.41 8.84
CA ALA A 190 -35.20 -17.63 9.97
C ALA A 190 -36.72 -17.46 9.87
N GLY A 191 -37.46 -18.19 10.70
CA GLY A 191 -38.88 -17.93 10.95
C GLY A 191 -39.77 -19.17 10.87
N ALA A 192 -39.96 -19.84 12.00
CA ALA A 192 -41.25 -20.42 12.35
C ALA A 192 -41.42 -20.32 13.89
N PRO A 193 -42.63 -19.96 14.38
CA PRO A 193 -42.99 -20.06 15.79
C PRO A 193 -43.12 -21.51 16.26
#